data_AF-A0A1C0YE18-F1
#
_entry.id   AF-A0A1C0YE18-F1
#
_cell.length_a   1.000
_cell.length_b   1.000
_cell.length_c   1.000
_cell.angle_alpha   90.00
_cell.angle_beta   90.00
_cell.angle_gamma   90.00
#
_symmetry.space_group_name_H-M   'P 1'
#
loop_
_entity.id
_entity.type
_entity.pdbx_description
1 polymer ?
#
loop_
_entity_poly.entity_id
_entity_poly.type
_entity_poly.pdbx_seq_one_letter_code
_entity_poly.pdbx_strand_id
1 'polypeptide(L)'
;MNKKLIHSLFFIVLLLFSALLATNLTFDYGKQIEDIDPQMEWHFFHEQFIHPSTAKEVLHKGEIVTLPHKFSEHYDTAKTYGTYIAKVTLPMQYVNEKIGLFIPFQYGNYDVYIQNELVLSKGDVSTTPNVLHMGAVIGNFTSTQREVYITLQLSNFSSMRGGFAQHSQSIIQRLLVISLLSV
;
A
#
# COMPACT_ATOMS: atom_id res chain seq x y z
N MET A 1 13.44 -55.37 -14.67
CA MET A 1 13.55 -53.88 -14.56
C MET A 1 14.17 -53.53 -13.20
N ASN A 2 15.25 -52.76 -13.18
CA ASN A 2 16.03 -52.50 -11.97
C ASN A 2 15.26 -51.56 -11.02
N LYS A 3 14.95 -52.01 -9.79
CA LYS A 3 14.19 -51.20 -8.80
C LYS A 3 14.84 -49.85 -8.54
N LYS A 4 16.18 -49.73 -8.62
CA LYS A 4 16.89 -48.44 -8.48
C LYS A 4 16.56 -47.46 -9.61
N LEU A 5 16.40 -47.97 -10.84
CA LEU A 5 16.07 -47.16 -12.01
C LEU A 5 14.66 -46.56 -11.90
N ILE A 6 13.70 -47.34 -11.38
CA ILE A 6 12.31 -46.90 -11.18
C ILE A 6 12.23 -45.81 -10.11
N HIS A 7 12.97 -45.95 -8.99
CA HIS A 7 13.00 -44.93 -7.94
C HIS A 7 13.66 -43.65 -8.41
N SER A 8 14.77 -43.72 -9.16
CA SER A 8 15.40 -42.53 -9.76
C SER A 8 14.46 -41.82 -10.74
N LEU A 9 13.75 -42.56 -11.59
CA LEU A 9 12.81 -41.95 -12.54
C LEU A 9 11.66 -41.24 -11.82
N PHE A 10 11.11 -41.87 -10.77
CA PHE A 10 10.06 -41.28 -9.97
C PHE A 10 10.51 -39.99 -9.27
N PHE A 11 11.73 -39.97 -8.73
CA PHE A 11 12.31 -38.78 -8.10
C PHE A 11 12.51 -37.62 -9.09
N ILE A 12 12.96 -37.93 -10.31
CA ILE A 12 13.13 -36.92 -11.37
C ILE A 12 11.78 -36.35 -11.80
N VAL A 13 10.76 -37.20 -11.97
CA VAL A 13 9.40 -36.74 -12.31
C VAL A 13 8.83 -35.88 -11.19
N LEU A 14 9.04 -36.23 -9.93
CA LEU A 14 8.58 -35.44 -8.78
C LEU A 14 9.26 -34.06 -8.74
N LEU A 15 10.56 -33.99 -9.03
CA LEU A 15 11.32 -32.74 -9.12
C LEU A 15 10.88 -31.86 -10.30
N LEU A 16 10.58 -32.46 -11.45
CA LEU A 16 10.07 -31.73 -12.61
C LEU A 16 8.65 -31.21 -12.35
N PHE A 17 7.81 -32.01 -11.68
CA PHE A 17 6.43 -31.62 -11.34
C PHE A 17 6.40 -30.49 -10.28
N SER A 18 7.30 -30.52 -9.29
CA SER A 18 7.41 -29.43 -8.30
C SER A 18 7.94 -28.14 -8.93
N ALA A 19 8.88 -28.22 -9.88
CA ALA A 19 9.33 -27.07 -10.65
C ALA A 19 8.20 -26.47 -11.51
N LEU A 20 7.37 -27.32 -12.13
CA LEU A 20 6.22 -26.90 -12.95
C LEU A 20 5.10 -26.25 -12.11
N LEU A 21 4.89 -26.72 -10.88
CA LEU A 21 4.00 -26.10 -9.91
C LEU A 21 4.54 -24.76 -9.39
N ALA A 22 5.86 -24.65 -9.19
CA ALA A 22 6.50 -23.43 -8.74
C ALA A 22 6.43 -22.30 -9.78
N THR A 23 6.48 -22.61 -11.09
CA THR A 23 6.38 -21.61 -12.15
C THR A 23 4.97 -21.02 -12.33
N ASN A 24 3.93 -21.66 -11.78
CA ASN A 24 2.54 -21.22 -11.90
C ASN A 24 2.02 -20.47 -10.65
N LEU A 25 2.86 -20.29 -9.63
CA LEU A 25 2.54 -19.49 -8.44
C LEU A 25 3.15 -18.09 -8.53
N THR A 26 2.94 -17.41 -9.65
CA THR A 26 3.08 -15.95 -9.65
C THR A 26 1.79 -15.37 -9.08
N PHE A 27 1.84 -14.87 -7.85
CA PHE A 27 0.79 -14.01 -7.32
C PHE A 27 0.73 -12.77 -8.22
N ASP A 28 -0.28 -12.69 -9.09
CA ASP A 28 -0.51 -11.53 -9.93
C ASP A 28 -1.07 -10.40 -9.05
N TYR A 29 -0.19 -9.53 -8.55
CA TYR A 29 -0.56 -8.34 -7.78
C TYR A 29 -1.17 -7.23 -8.66
N GLY A 30 -1.38 -7.49 -9.96
CA GLY A 30 -1.77 -6.48 -10.93
C GLY A 30 -0.56 -5.74 -11.51
N LYS A 31 -0.74 -5.08 -12.65
CA LYS A 31 0.32 -4.31 -13.32
C LYS A 31 0.38 -2.91 -12.73
N GLN A 32 1.57 -2.43 -12.35
CA GLN A 32 1.74 -1.03 -11.94
C GLN A 32 1.29 -0.07 -13.04
N ILE A 33 0.59 1.00 -12.66
CA ILE A 33 0.33 2.12 -13.56
C ILE A 33 1.64 2.90 -13.74
N GLU A 34 2.32 2.71 -14.86
CA GLU A 34 3.63 3.31 -15.16
C GLU A 34 3.55 4.84 -15.35
N ASP A 35 2.38 5.35 -15.77
CA ASP A 35 2.15 6.77 -16.11
C ASP A 35 1.86 7.66 -14.87
N ILE A 36 1.91 7.10 -13.65
CA ILE A 36 1.72 7.87 -12.41
C ILE A 36 3.08 8.09 -11.78
N ASP A 37 3.36 9.34 -11.39
CA ASP A 37 4.59 9.71 -10.72
C ASP A 37 4.82 8.81 -9.49
N PRO A 38 5.92 8.02 -9.47
CA PRO A 38 6.23 7.17 -8.33
C PRO A 38 6.55 7.97 -7.06
N GLN A 39 6.86 9.26 -7.17
CA GLN A 39 7.12 10.17 -6.06
C GLN A 39 5.97 11.16 -5.84
N MET A 40 4.72 10.68 -5.95
CA MET A 40 3.50 11.45 -5.64
C MET A 40 3.74 12.46 -4.51
N GLU A 41 3.37 13.72 -4.72
CA GLU A 41 3.50 14.75 -3.70
C GLU A 41 2.51 14.48 -2.55
N TRP A 42 3.04 14.41 -1.32
CA TRP A 42 2.25 14.20 -0.11
C TRP A 42 2.24 15.45 0.73
N HIS A 43 1.07 15.78 1.27
CA HIS A 43 0.89 16.80 2.30
C HIS A 43 0.59 16.14 3.62
N PHE A 44 1.39 16.45 4.65
CA PHE A 44 1.27 15.87 5.97
C PHE A 44 0.70 16.88 6.97
N PHE A 45 -0.20 16.38 7.81
CA PHE A 45 -0.85 17.09 8.91
C PHE A 45 -0.51 16.38 10.21
N HIS A 46 0.53 16.87 10.88
CA HIS A 46 0.99 16.31 12.17
C HIS A 46 -0.09 16.50 13.25
N GLU A 47 -0.34 15.43 14.00
CA GLU A 47 -1.31 15.36 15.11
C GLU A 47 -2.74 15.80 14.73
N GLN A 48 -3.12 15.56 13.48
CA GLN A 48 -4.42 15.91 12.95
C GLN A 48 -4.98 14.76 12.11
N PHE A 49 -6.21 14.34 12.42
CA PHE A 49 -7.01 13.50 11.54
C PHE A 49 -7.93 14.37 10.69
N ILE A 50 -7.52 14.57 9.45
CA ILE A 50 -8.32 15.31 8.48
C ILE A 50 -9.47 14.42 8.01
N HIS A 51 -10.69 14.94 8.04
CA HIS A 51 -11.84 14.22 7.54
C HIS A 51 -11.72 14.07 6.00
N PRO A 52 -11.85 12.85 5.44
CA PRO A 52 -11.60 12.58 4.02
C PRO A 52 -12.39 13.46 3.04
N SER A 53 -13.62 13.83 3.36
CA SER A 53 -14.44 14.75 2.54
C SER A 53 -13.84 16.15 2.37
N THR A 54 -12.99 16.59 3.30
CA THR A 54 -12.37 17.93 3.28
C THR A 54 -10.97 17.93 2.67
N ALA A 55 -10.44 16.76 2.29
CA ALA A 55 -9.05 16.58 1.89
C ALA A 55 -8.62 17.53 0.75
N LYS A 56 -9.48 17.70 -0.27
CA LYS A 56 -9.24 18.62 -1.39
C LYS A 56 -9.11 20.07 -0.94
N GLU A 57 -9.93 20.50 0.01
CA GLU A 57 -9.98 21.89 0.46
C GLU A 57 -8.78 22.23 1.34
N VAL A 58 -8.35 21.30 2.18
CA VAL A 58 -7.28 21.55 3.16
C VAL A 58 -5.89 21.17 2.66
N LEU A 59 -5.75 20.45 1.54
CA LEU A 59 -4.47 19.94 1.01
C LEU A 59 -3.32 20.96 1.13
N HIS A 60 -3.55 22.19 0.65
CA HIS A 60 -2.57 23.27 0.62
C HIS A 60 -2.08 23.76 2.01
N LYS A 61 -2.73 23.35 3.09
CA LYS A 61 -2.37 23.70 4.47
C LYS A 61 -1.39 22.71 5.10
N GLY A 62 -1.20 21.53 4.50
CA GLY A 62 -0.30 20.50 5.00
C GLY A 62 1.15 20.74 4.58
N GLU A 63 2.09 20.26 5.39
CA GLU A 63 3.52 20.28 5.10
C GLU A 63 3.80 19.36 3.91
N ILE A 64 4.49 19.85 2.87
CA ILE A 64 4.90 18.99 1.75
C ILE A 64 6.00 18.06 2.23
N VAL A 65 5.78 16.75 2.11
CA VAL A 65 6.72 15.71 2.52
C VAL A 65 7.00 14.74 1.38
N THR A 66 8.23 14.23 1.34
CA THR A 66 8.62 13.14 0.45
C THR A 66 8.64 11.83 1.20
N LEU A 67 8.23 10.74 0.57
CA LEU A 67 8.38 9.41 1.15
C LEU A 67 9.76 8.81 0.82
N PRO A 68 10.40 8.07 1.76
CA PRO A 68 9.94 7.76 3.11
C PRO A 68 9.97 8.96 4.06
N HIS A 69 8.93 9.11 4.89
CA HIS A 69 8.80 10.17 5.90
C HIS A 69 8.72 9.53 7.29
N LYS A 70 9.82 9.56 8.07
CA LYS A 70 9.90 8.92 9.39
C LYS A 70 9.63 9.90 10.51
N PHE A 71 8.67 9.60 11.38
CA PHE A 71 8.32 10.52 12.47
C PHE A 71 9.50 10.89 13.39
N SER A 72 10.37 9.92 13.70
CA SER A 72 11.55 10.17 14.54
C SER A 72 12.58 11.12 13.94
N GLU A 73 12.56 11.32 12.62
CA GLU A 73 13.47 12.26 11.94
C GLU A 73 12.91 13.69 11.93
N HIS A 74 11.61 13.87 12.20
CA HIS A 74 10.92 15.15 12.09
C HIS A 74 10.33 15.67 13.42
N TYR A 75 9.96 14.81 14.37
CA TYR A 75 9.16 15.19 15.55
C TYR A 75 9.75 14.75 16.91
N ASP A 76 11.04 14.40 16.97
CA ASP A 76 11.72 13.88 18.17
C ASP A 76 11.08 12.62 18.81
N THR A 77 10.08 12.04 18.14
CA THR A 77 9.38 10.83 18.57
C THR A 77 8.93 10.02 17.36
N ALA A 78 9.04 8.70 17.46
CA ALA A 78 8.37 7.80 16.53
C ALA A 78 6.88 7.63 16.87
N LYS A 79 6.48 8.03 18.08
CA LYS A 79 5.16 7.80 18.64
C LYS A 79 4.28 9.02 18.48
N THR A 80 3.56 9.10 17.37
CA THR A 80 2.63 10.18 17.06
C THR A 80 1.65 9.70 15.98
N TYR A 81 0.82 10.61 15.50
CA TYR A 81 -0.21 10.35 14.50
C TYR A 81 -0.33 11.53 13.55
N GLY A 82 -1.06 11.33 12.46
CA GLY A 82 -1.39 12.41 11.54
C GLY A 82 -2.06 11.91 10.27
N THR A 83 -2.27 12.83 9.35
CA THR A 83 -2.87 12.53 8.04
C THR A 83 -1.91 12.88 6.92
N TYR A 84 -1.74 11.96 5.99
CA TYR A 84 -1.12 12.21 4.70
C TYR A 84 -2.20 12.36 3.64
N ILE A 85 -2.08 13.35 2.78
CA ILE A 85 -2.99 13.57 1.66
C ILE A 85 -2.18 13.71 0.38
N ALA A 86 -2.52 12.93 -0.65
CA ALA A 86 -1.96 13.07 -1.99
C ALA A 86 -3.07 13.31 -3.01
N LYS A 87 -2.77 14.16 -4.00
CA LYS A 87 -3.60 14.31 -5.21
C LYS A 87 -2.94 13.53 -6.34
N VAL A 88 -3.68 12.58 -6.90
CA VAL A 88 -3.25 11.76 -8.05
C VAL A 88 -4.11 12.10 -9.25
N THR A 89 -3.47 12.26 -10.42
CA THR A 89 -4.18 12.38 -11.69
C THR A 89 -4.10 11.05 -12.43
N LEU A 90 -5.21 10.34 -12.53
CA LEU A 90 -5.27 9.07 -13.26
C LEU A 90 -5.07 9.31 -14.77
N PRO A 91 -4.34 8.42 -15.46
CA PRO A 91 -4.41 8.35 -16.92
C PRO A 91 -5.83 8.04 -17.37
N MET A 92 -6.26 8.59 -18.51
CA MET A 92 -7.64 8.48 -18.98
C MET A 92 -8.10 7.03 -19.14
N GLN A 93 -7.20 6.13 -19.55
CA GLN A 93 -7.50 4.70 -19.71
C GLN A 93 -7.82 3.96 -18.40
N TYR A 94 -7.59 4.57 -17.24
CA TYR A 94 -7.87 3.97 -15.92
C TYR A 94 -9.05 4.62 -15.19
N VAL A 95 -9.69 5.62 -15.80
CA VAL A 95 -10.95 6.16 -15.27
C VAL A 95 -12.06 5.14 -15.51
N ASN A 96 -12.86 4.87 -14.48
CA ASN A 96 -13.86 3.78 -14.39
C ASN A 96 -13.27 2.36 -14.34
N GLU A 97 -11.96 2.20 -14.29
CA GLU A 97 -11.33 0.89 -14.10
C GLU A 97 -11.20 0.53 -12.62
N LYS A 98 -11.04 -0.77 -12.35
CA LYS A 98 -10.72 -1.26 -11.00
C LYS A 98 -9.23 -1.10 -10.73
N ILE A 99 -8.90 -0.25 -9.75
CA ILE A 99 -7.53 0.04 -9.35
C ILE A 99 -7.30 -0.49 -7.94
N GLY A 100 -6.19 -1.18 -7.75
CA GLY A 100 -5.66 -1.55 -6.45
C GLY A 100 -4.72 -0.48 -5.92
N LEU A 101 -4.90 -0.09 -4.67
CA LEU A 101 -3.88 0.62 -3.90
C LEU A 101 -3.15 -0.39 -3.03
N PHE A 102 -1.88 -0.61 -3.34
CA PHE A 102 -1.02 -1.47 -2.55
C PHE A 102 -0.30 -0.64 -1.49
N ILE A 103 -0.63 -0.89 -0.22
CA ILE A 103 0.16 -0.42 0.90
C ILE A 103 1.06 -1.55 1.36
N PRO A 104 2.37 -1.34 1.29
CA PRO A 104 3.31 -2.36 1.70
C PRO A 104 3.33 -2.54 3.23
N PHE A 105 4.28 -3.34 3.70
CA PHE A 105 4.51 -3.48 5.13
C PHE A 105 4.78 -2.11 5.78
N GLN A 106 3.81 -1.65 6.57
CA GLN A 106 3.81 -0.36 7.22
C GLN A 106 3.70 -0.56 8.74
N TYR A 107 4.45 0.23 9.49
CA TYR A 107 4.35 0.27 10.95
C TYR A 107 3.26 1.26 11.36
N GLY A 108 2.37 0.83 12.25
CA GLY A 108 1.30 1.66 12.79
C GLY A 108 -0.07 1.15 12.34
N ASN A 109 -1.09 1.76 12.91
CA ASN A 109 -2.47 1.52 12.50
C ASN A 109 -2.85 2.61 11.50
N TYR A 110 -3.56 2.22 10.44
CA TYR A 110 -3.90 3.17 9.40
C TYR A 110 -5.22 2.86 8.71
N ASP A 111 -5.88 3.94 8.33
CA ASP A 111 -7.06 3.96 7.48
C ASP A 111 -6.73 4.74 6.21
N VAL A 112 -7.18 4.20 5.08
CA VAL A 112 -6.94 4.80 3.77
C VAL A 112 -8.27 5.03 3.10
N TYR A 113 -8.46 6.27 2.71
CA TYR A 113 -9.64 6.72 2.02
C TYR A 113 -9.27 7.19 0.63
N ILE A 114 -10.12 6.87 -0.33
CA ILE A 114 -10.03 7.39 -1.69
C ILE A 114 -11.34 8.06 -1.99
N GLN A 115 -11.31 9.35 -2.32
CA GLN A 115 -12.52 10.11 -2.61
C GLN A 115 -13.57 10.02 -1.48
N ASN A 116 -13.12 10.16 -0.23
CA ASN A 116 -13.92 10.02 0.99
C ASN A 116 -14.38 8.60 1.37
N GLU A 117 -14.23 7.61 0.50
CA GLU A 117 -14.61 6.22 0.80
C GLU A 117 -13.46 5.47 1.47
N LEU A 118 -13.74 4.73 2.55
CA LEU A 118 -12.75 3.86 3.20
C LEU A 118 -12.45 2.68 2.28
N VAL A 119 -11.20 2.59 1.82
CA VAL A 119 -10.73 1.54 0.90
C VAL A 119 -9.95 0.46 1.64
N LEU A 120 -9.30 0.83 2.74
CA LEU A 120 -8.43 -0.06 3.49
C LEU A 120 -8.33 0.40 4.94
N SER A 121 -8.32 -0.58 5.86
CA SER A 121 -8.06 -0.35 7.28
C SER A 121 -7.13 -1.44 7.81
N LYS A 122 -6.21 -1.05 8.69
CA LYS A 122 -5.28 -1.95 9.37
C LYS A 122 -5.12 -1.52 10.81
N GLY A 123 -5.82 -2.19 11.71
CA GLY A 123 -5.84 -1.85 13.14
C GLY A 123 -6.70 -0.64 13.43
N ASP A 124 -6.67 -0.16 14.68
CA ASP A 124 -7.47 0.99 15.09
C ASP A 124 -6.66 2.28 14.98
N VAL A 125 -7.08 3.22 14.13
CA VAL A 125 -6.48 4.55 14.10
C VAL A 125 -6.94 5.33 15.35
N SER A 126 -5.99 5.97 16.04
CA SER A 126 -6.25 6.58 17.34
C SER A 126 -5.28 7.73 17.63
N THR A 127 -5.62 8.54 18.62
CA THR A 127 -4.73 9.56 19.21
C THR A 127 -4.05 9.08 20.50
N THR A 128 -4.31 7.84 20.91
CA THR A 128 -3.81 7.24 22.15
C THR A 128 -3.20 5.85 21.88
N PRO A 129 -2.31 5.35 22.77
CA PRO A 129 -1.70 4.03 22.60
C PRO A 129 -2.70 2.90 22.41
N ASN A 130 -2.39 1.99 21.48
CA ASN A 130 -3.17 0.80 21.18
C ASN A 130 -2.32 -0.31 20.55
N VAL A 131 -2.98 -1.44 20.26
CA VAL A 131 -2.32 -2.61 19.67
C VAL A 131 -1.82 -2.27 18.28
N LEU A 132 -0.57 -2.62 18.02
CA LEU A 132 0.07 -2.40 16.75
C LEU A 132 -0.32 -3.48 15.75
N HIS A 133 -0.76 -3.06 14.57
CA HIS A 133 -0.95 -3.94 13.44
C HIS A 133 0.15 -3.74 12.39
N MET A 134 0.53 -4.83 11.73
CA MET A 134 1.52 -4.80 10.64
C MET A 134 1.09 -5.74 9.52
N GLY A 135 1.59 -5.48 8.32
CA GLY A 135 1.38 -6.32 7.15
C GLY A 135 1.12 -5.50 5.90
N ALA A 136 1.41 -6.11 4.75
CA ALA A 136 1.02 -5.58 3.46
C ALA A 136 -0.46 -5.86 3.19
N VAL A 137 -1.12 -4.92 2.53
CA VAL A 137 -2.55 -4.96 2.27
C VAL A 137 -2.84 -4.23 0.96
N ILE A 138 -3.84 -4.72 0.24
CA ILE A 138 -4.32 -4.12 -0.99
C ILE A 138 -5.79 -3.75 -0.81
N GLY A 139 -6.11 -2.50 -1.10
CA GLY A 139 -7.48 -2.00 -1.15
C GLY A 139 -7.86 -1.69 -2.59
N ASN A 140 -9.12 -1.88 -2.95
CA ASN A 140 -9.57 -1.69 -4.33
C ASN A 140 -10.56 -0.55 -4.42
N PHE A 141 -10.47 0.23 -5.48
CA PHE A 141 -11.41 1.31 -5.76
C PHE A 141 -11.62 1.45 -7.27
N THR A 142 -12.69 2.18 -7.61
CA THR A 142 -12.98 2.64 -8.97
C THR A 142 -13.31 4.11 -8.86
N SER A 143 -12.80 4.94 -9.77
CA SER A 143 -13.11 6.36 -9.80
C SER A 143 -13.67 6.78 -11.14
N THR A 144 -14.77 7.53 -11.10
CA THR A 144 -15.36 8.19 -12.27
C THR A 144 -14.65 9.52 -12.60
N GLN A 145 -13.74 9.96 -11.73
CA GLN A 145 -13.00 11.20 -11.87
C GLN A 145 -11.53 10.92 -12.16
N ARG A 146 -10.90 11.86 -12.87
CA ARG A 146 -9.47 11.78 -13.18
C ARG A 146 -8.61 12.22 -11.99
N GLU A 147 -9.02 13.26 -11.28
CA GLU A 147 -8.36 13.69 -10.05
C GLU A 147 -8.88 12.87 -8.87
N VAL A 148 -7.98 12.22 -8.16
CA VAL A 148 -8.28 11.36 -7.03
C VAL A 148 -7.47 11.84 -5.82
N TYR A 149 -8.13 11.96 -4.68
CA TYR A 149 -7.50 12.31 -3.41
C TYR A 149 -7.37 11.06 -2.55
N ILE A 150 -6.14 10.73 -2.18
CA ILE A 150 -5.81 9.65 -1.25
C ILE A 150 -5.60 10.30 0.10
N THR A 151 -6.37 9.91 1.11
CA THR A 151 -6.22 10.35 2.50
C THR A 151 -5.80 9.16 3.32
N LEU A 152 -4.64 9.23 3.96
CA LEU A 152 -4.13 8.17 4.82
C LEU A 152 -3.97 8.72 6.22
N GLN A 153 -4.78 8.21 7.14
CA GLN A 153 -4.65 8.50 8.56
C GLN A 153 -3.78 7.42 9.17
N LEU A 154 -2.73 7.82 9.90
CA LEU A 154 -1.76 6.91 10.51
C LEU A 154 -1.60 7.25 11.98
N SER A 155 -1.62 6.25 12.84
CA SER A 155 -1.18 6.36 14.23
C SER A 155 -0.12 5.32 14.56
N ASN A 156 0.89 5.73 15.31
CA ASN A 156 1.87 4.82 15.89
C ASN A 156 2.17 5.24 17.32
N PHE A 157 1.95 4.36 18.29
CA PHE A 157 2.32 4.58 19.69
C PHE A 157 3.12 3.43 20.31
N SER A 158 3.23 2.33 19.57
CA SER A 158 3.73 1.05 20.09
C SER A 158 5.02 0.60 19.41
N SER A 159 5.34 1.15 18.23
CA SER A 159 6.60 0.90 17.52
C SER A 159 7.63 2.00 17.76
N MET A 160 8.91 1.62 17.79
CA MET A 160 10.04 2.56 17.68
C MET A 160 10.21 3.15 16.26
N ARG A 161 9.43 2.66 15.29
CA ARG A 161 9.38 3.11 13.90
C ARG A 161 7.96 3.60 13.60
N GLY A 162 7.82 4.87 13.23
CA GLY A 162 6.55 5.50 12.88
C GLY A 162 6.69 6.38 11.64
N GLY A 163 5.56 6.72 11.01
CA GLY A 163 5.56 7.26 9.65
C GLY A 163 5.94 6.19 8.63
N PHE A 164 6.22 6.58 7.39
CA PHE A 164 6.69 5.68 6.34
C PHE A 164 8.17 5.31 6.55
N ALA A 165 8.44 4.54 7.60
CA ALA A 165 9.79 4.29 8.12
C ALA A 165 10.60 3.22 7.37
N GLN A 166 10.01 2.51 6.39
CA GLN A 166 10.67 1.40 5.72
C GLN A 166 11.46 1.87 4.48
N HIS A 167 12.78 1.63 4.50
CA HIS A 167 13.76 2.17 3.55
C HIS A 167 14.00 1.36 2.28
N SER A 168 13.28 0.27 2.03
CA SER A 168 13.54 -0.53 0.84
C SER A 168 13.08 0.22 -0.42
N GLN A 169 14.03 0.63 -1.25
CA GLN A 169 13.86 1.26 -2.57
C GLN A 169 12.85 0.56 -3.50
N SER A 170 12.44 -0.67 -3.19
CA SER A 170 11.43 -1.44 -3.93
C SER A 170 9.98 -1.10 -3.57
N ILE A 171 9.73 -0.31 -2.51
CA ILE A 171 8.42 -0.29 -1.86
C ILE A 171 7.83 1.13 -1.78
N ILE A 172 7.48 1.64 -2.96
CA ILE A 172 6.62 2.81 -3.13
C ILE A 172 5.16 2.35 -2.96
N GLN A 173 4.31 3.17 -2.34
CA GLN A 173 2.86 2.96 -2.42
C GLN A 173 2.46 3.05 -3.89
N ARG A 174 2.01 1.94 -4.47
CA ARG A 174 1.74 1.86 -5.91
C ARG A 174 0.25 1.72 -6.14
N LEU A 175 -0.21 2.44 -7.15
CA LEU A 175 -1.46 2.13 -7.80
C LEU A 175 -1.21 1.02 -8.82
N LEU A 176 -1.95 -0.06 -8.67
CA LEU A 176 -1.89 -1.27 -9.47
C LEU A 176 -3.19 -1.38 -10.26
N VAL A 177 -3.11 -1.67 -11.54
CA VAL A 177 -4.26 -2.09 -12.33
C VAL A 177 -4.53 -3.54 -11.95
N ILE A 178 -5.69 -3.79 -11.35
CA ILE A 178 -6.12 -5.16 -11.11
C ILE A 178 -6.91 -5.56 -12.33
N SER A 179 -6.24 -6.18 -13.31
CA SER A 179 -6.94 -6.90 -14.35
C SER A 179 -7.73 -8.01 -13.68
N LEU A 180 -9.06 -7.95 -13.76
CA LEU A 180 -9.84 -9.15 -13.64
C LEU A 180 -9.36 -10.06 -14.77
N LEU A 181 -8.58 -11.09 -14.43
CA LEU A 181 -8.60 -12.31 -15.24
C LEU A 181 -10.06 -12.75 -15.20
N SER A 182 -10.82 -12.35 -16.23
CA SER A 182 -12.05 -13.03 -16.59
C SER A 182 -11.66 -14.48 -16.85
N VAL A 183 -11.95 -15.32 -15.85
CA VAL A 183 -12.00 -16.77 -15.99
C VAL A 183 -13.08 -17.11 -17.02
#